data_AF-A0A161S471-F1
#
_entry.id   AF-A0A161S471-F1
#
_cell.length_a   1.000
_cell.length_b   1.000
_cell.length_c   1.000
_cell.angle_alpha   90.00
_cell.angle_beta   90.00
_cell.angle_gamma   90.00
#
_symmetry.space_group_name_H-M   'P 1'
#
loop_
_entity.id
_entity.type
_entity.pdbx_description
1 polymer ?
#
loop_
_entity_poly.entity_id
_entity_poly.type
_entity_poly.pdbx_seq_one_letter_code
_entity_poly.pdbx_strand_id
1 'polypeptide(L)'
;MCQLLGMNCNTPTDILFSFEGFHRRGGLTDHHADGWGIAFFEGRGCRLFLDDKPSADSPVAALVRSYPIKSENVIAHIRKATVGPVGLANTHPFLREMWGQYWIFAHNGDLKDYHPAPGRYYRPVGGTDSEAAFCAIMENLRQRWDAPPPLEELWQALLEQAGAIRAHGVFNFMLSNGEWLFAHCSTHLHYIVRQAPFATAHLLDEDITVDFAEETTPDDRVAVIATQPLTDNEHWTRIDPGQALLFKDGRALFHA
;
A
#
# COMPACT_ATOMS: atom_id res chain seq x y z
N MET A 1 1.68 11.57 -11.07
CA MET A 1 2.32 11.36 -9.75
C MET A 1 2.17 9.88 -9.46
N CYS A 2 3.08 9.16 -8.79
CA CYS A 2 2.79 7.76 -8.46
C CYS A 2 1.45 7.65 -7.69
N GLN A 3 0.82 6.49 -7.72
CA GLN A 3 -0.44 6.25 -7.01
C GLN A 3 -0.24 5.07 -6.04
N LEU A 4 -0.78 5.21 -4.83
CA LEU A 4 -0.85 4.15 -3.83
C LEU A 4 -2.30 3.70 -3.67
N LEU A 5 -2.49 2.40 -3.47
CA LEU A 5 -3.73 1.78 -3.05
C LEU A 5 -3.42 0.75 -1.96
N GLY A 6 -4.17 0.80 -0.86
CA GLY A 6 -4.11 -0.16 0.23
C GLY A 6 -5.50 -0.61 0.63
N MET A 7 -5.61 -1.84 1.09
CA MET A 7 -6.84 -2.40 1.65
C MET A 7 -6.51 -3.18 2.92
N ASN A 8 -7.29 -2.96 3.98
CA ASN A 8 -7.29 -3.78 5.20
C ASN A 8 -8.75 -4.12 5.56
N CYS A 9 -9.05 -5.38 5.81
CA CYS A 9 -10.41 -5.83 6.14
C CYS A 9 -10.41 -6.93 7.21
N ASN A 10 -11.57 -7.15 7.83
CA ASN A 10 -11.73 -8.20 8.86
C ASN A 10 -12.09 -9.57 8.32
N THR A 11 -12.46 -9.65 7.04
CA THR A 11 -12.78 -10.89 6.33
C THR A 11 -12.17 -10.81 4.92
N PRO A 12 -11.67 -11.92 4.34
CA PRO A 12 -11.06 -11.90 3.00
C PRO A 12 -11.99 -11.32 1.94
N THR A 13 -11.67 -10.12 1.46
CA THR A 13 -12.51 -9.32 0.57
C THR A 13 -11.89 -9.22 -0.81
N ASP A 14 -12.73 -9.14 -1.84
CA ASP A 14 -12.28 -8.95 -3.21
C ASP A 14 -11.80 -7.50 -3.44
N ILE A 15 -10.59 -7.35 -4.00
CA ILE A 15 -10.02 -6.04 -4.33
C ILE A 15 -10.22 -5.65 -5.79
N LEU A 16 -10.72 -6.52 -6.66
CA LEU A 16 -10.81 -6.30 -8.10
C LEU A 16 -11.54 -5.00 -8.45
N PHE A 17 -12.62 -4.64 -7.72
CA PHE A 17 -13.32 -3.37 -7.91
C PHE A 17 -12.40 -2.15 -7.69
N SER A 18 -11.69 -2.11 -6.56
CA SER A 18 -10.77 -1.00 -6.27
C SER A 18 -9.53 -1.04 -7.19
N PHE A 19 -9.12 -2.23 -7.61
CA PHE A 19 -8.01 -2.38 -8.54
C PHE A 19 -8.38 -1.92 -9.95
N GLU A 20 -9.60 -2.14 -10.43
CA GLU A 20 -10.02 -1.76 -11.78
C GLU A 20 -9.94 -0.24 -11.99
N GLY A 21 -10.51 0.55 -11.07
CA GLY A 21 -10.37 2.01 -11.09
C GLY A 21 -8.91 2.47 -10.96
N PHE A 22 -8.12 1.77 -10.14
CA PHE A 22 -6.71 2.09 -9.95
C PHE A 22 -5.86 1.78 -11.19
N HIS A 23 -6.02 0.61 -11.82
CA HIS A 23 -5.15 0.13 -12.90
C HIS A 23 -5.16 1.08 -14.11
N ARG A 24 -6.29 1.74 -14.40
CA ARG A 24 -6.42 2.66 -15.53
C ARG A 24 -5.56 3.91 -15.38
N ARG A 25 -5.29 4.33 -14.14
CA ARG A 25 -4.35 5.44 -13.86
C ARG A 25 -2.91 5.11 -14.27
N GLY A 26 -2.59 3.85 -14.55
CA GLY A 26 -1.30 3.42 -15.10
C GLY A 26 -1.26 3.33 -16.62
N GLY A 27 -1.66 4.42 -17.30
CA GLY A 27 -1.43 4.62 -18.73
C GLY A 27 -2.67 4.94 -19.58
N LEU A 28 -3.89 4.77 -19.06
CA LEU A 28 -5.14 5.06 -19.79
C LEU A 28 -5.78 6.38 -19.39
N THR A 29 -5.87 6.67 -18.09
CA THR A 29 -6.47 7.91 -17.54
C THR A 29 -5.45 8.88 -16.96
N ASP A 30 -4.21 8.45 -16.72
CA ASP A 30 -3.08 9.29 -16.32
C ASP A 30 -1.78 8.80 -17.00
N HIS A 31 -0.77 9.66 -17.12
CA HIS A 31 0.48 9.44 -17.87
C HIS A 31 1.50 8.55 -17.10
N HIS A 32 1.08 7.49 -16.41
CA HIS A 32 1.96 6.67 -15.57
C HIS A 32 2.28 5.34 -16.25
N ALA A 33 3.51 5.19 -16.71
CA ALA A 33 3.91 4.15 -17.64
C ALA A 33 5.17 3.37 -17.20
N ASP A 34 5.69 3.62 -16.00
CA ASP A 34 7.04 3.17 -15.60
C ASP A 34 7.02 1.93 -14.68
N GLY A 35 5.90 1.19 -14.70
CA GLY A 35 5.71 -0.05 -13.95
C GLY A 35 4.55 0.02 -12.95
N TRP A 36 4.09 -1.15 -12.51
CA TRP A 36 3.07 -1.29 -11.49
C TRP A 36 3.27 -2.59 -10.71
N GLY A 37 2.63 -2.69 -9.56
CA GLY A 37 2.62 -3.92 -8.80
C GLY A 37 1.50 -4.00 -7.79
N ILE A 38 1.21 -5.24 -7.37
CA ILE A 38 0.25 -5.56 -6.32
C ILE A 38 0.79 -6.70 -5.46
N ALA A 39 0.64 -6.55 -4.15
CA ALA A 39 0.97 -7.57 -3.17
C ALA A 39 -0.22 -7.80 -2.23
N PHE A 40 -0.58 -9.06 -2.01
CA PHE A 40 -1.70 -9.42 -1.15
C PHE A 40 -1.44 -10.72 -0.38
N PHE A 41 -2.09 -10.86 0.77
CA PHE A 41 -1.91 -11.99 1.68
C PHE A 41 -2.98 -13.07 1.51
N GLU A 42 -2.56 -14.33 1.58
CA GLU A 42 -3.42 -15.52 1.68
C GLU A 42 -3.00 -16.26 2.97
N GLY A 43 -3.62 -15.89 4.09
CA GLY A 43 -3.13 -16.27 5.42
C GLY A 43 -1.71 -15.74 5.64
N ARG A 44 -0.76 -16.63 5.94
CA ARG A 44 0.67 -16.27 6.10
C ARG A 44 1.43 -16.18 4.78
N GLY A 45 0.84 -16.64 3.68
CA GLY A 45 1.43 -16.50 2.35
C GLY A 45 1.26 -15.08 1.82
N CYS A 46 2.19 -14.63 0.98
CA CYS A 46 2.08 -13.36 0.28
C CYS A 46 2.37 -13.58 -1.21
N ARG A 47 1.46 -13.12 -2.07
CA ARG A 47 1.66 -13.08 -3.52
C ARG A 47 2.11 -11.68 -3.90
N LEU A 48 3.09 -11.60 -4.80
CA LEU A 48 3.62 -10.35 -5.34
C LEU A 48 3.64 -10.47 -6.85
N PHE A 49 2.91 -9.58 -7.52
CA PHE A 49 2.89 -9.43 -8.97
C PHE A 49 3.44 -8.06 -9.32
N LEU A 50 4.48 -8.03 -10.16
CA LEU A 50 5.15 -6.83 -10.60
C LEU A 50 5.27 -6.86 -12.12
N ASP A 51 5.15 -5.70 -12.76
CA ASP A 51 5.51 -5.50 -14.16
C ASP A 51 6.21 -4.14 -14.29
N ASP A 52 7.25 -4.07 -15.11
CA ASP A 52 7.93 -2.81 -15.44
C ASP A 52 7.32 -2.11 -16.66
N LYS A 53 6.31 -2.74 -17.28
CA LYS A 53 5.42 -2.13 -18.28
C LYS A 53 4.28 -1.35 -17.63
N PRO A 54 3.63 -0.42 -18.36
CA PRO A 54 2.38 0.20 -17.93
C PRO A 54 1.33 -0.85 -17.58
N SER A 55 0.51 -0.61 -16.54
CA SER A 55 -0.54 -1.56 -16.12
C SER A 55 -1.60 -1.78 -17.19
N ALA A 56 -1.86 -0.78 -18.04
CA ALA A 56 -2.83 -0.88 -19.13
C ALA A 56 -2.51 -1.97 -20.17
N ASP A 57 -1.22 -2.17 -20.45
CA ASP A 57 -0.73 -3.10 -21.49
C ASP A 57 -0.01 -4.33 -20.89
N SER A 58 -0.09 -4.49 -19.57
CA SER A 58 0.63 -5.52 -18.83
C SER A 58 -0.12 -6.87 -18.89
N PRO A 59 0.51 -7.95 -19.39
CA PRO A 59 -0.07 -9.29 -19.31
C PRO A 59 -0.19 -9.77 -17.86
N VAL A 60 0.65 -9.27 -16.96
CA VAL A 60 0.53 -9.51 -15.51
C VAL A 60 -0.74 -8.88 -14.97
N ALA A 61 -1.12 -7.69 -15.46
CA ALA A 61 -2.35 -7.02 -15.02
C ALA A 61 -3.57 -7.79 -15.51
N ALA A 62 -3.54 -8.29 -16.75
CA ALA A 62 -4.58 -9.17 -17.27
C ALA A 62 -4.73 -10.45 -16.44
N LEU A 63 -3.62 -11.07 -16.03
CA LEU A 63 -3.65 -12.24 -15.13
C LEU A 63 -4.30 -11.89 -13.79
N VAL A 64 -3.87 -10.80 -13.16
CA VAL A 64 -4.42 -10.32 -11.88
C VAL A 64 -5.92 -10.05 -11.97
N ARG A 65 -6.40 -9.42 -13.06
CA ARG A 65 -7.83 -9.19 -13.30
C ARG A 65 -8.63 -10.48 -13.50
N SER A 66 -8.01 -11.53 -14.05
CA SER A 66 -8.64 -12.84 -14.24
C SER A 66 -8.61 -13.73 -12.98
N TYR A 67 -7.90 -13.31 -11.93
CA TYR A 67 -7.73 -14.07 -10.70
C TYR A 67 -8.65 -13.51 -9.61
N PRO A 68 -9.52 -14.32 -8.98
CA PRO A 68 -10.34 -13.85 -7.87
C PRO A 68 -9.45 -13.65 -6.63
N ILE A 69 -9.04 -12.41 -6.38
CA ILE A 69 -8.14 -12.05 -5.27
C ILE A 69 -9.00 -11.76 -4.04
N LYS A 70 -9.04 -12.68 -3.08
CA LYS A 70 -9.60 -12.41 -1.74
C LYS A 70 -8.49 -12.32 -0.72
N SER A 71 -8.39 -11.19 -0.03
CA SER A 71 -7.32 -10.95 0.94
C SER A 71 -7.78 -10.01 2.06
N GLU A 72 -7.16 -10.17 3.23
CA GLU A 72 -7.34 -9.26 4.36
C GLU A 72 -6.45 -8.01 4.27
N ASN A 73 -5.32 -8.11 3.56
CA ASN A 73 -4.34 -7.04 3.42
C ASN A 73 -3.80 -6.99 2.00
N VAL A 74 -3.90 -5.82 1.36
CA VAL A 74 -3.38 -5.59 0.01
C VAL A 74 -2.67 -4.24 -0.06
N ILE A 75 -1.57 -4.19 -0.81
CA ILE A 75 -0.93 -2.95 -1.23
C ILE A 75 -0.68 -3.03 -2.73
N ALA A 76 -1.10 -2.02 -3.48
CA ALA A 76 -0.79 -1.84 -4.89
C ALA A 76 -0.16 -0.46 -5.14
N HIS A 77 0.63 -0.39 -6.19
CA HIS A 77 1.35 0.83 -6.56
C HIS A 77 1.46 0.96 -8.08
N ILE A 78 1.22 2.18 -8.58
CA ILE A 78 1.49 2.56 -9.97
C ILE A 78 2.65 3.53 -9.96
N ARG A 79 3.72 3.15 -10.66
CA ARG A 79 4.99 3.87 -10.67
C ARG A 79 5.04 4.89 -11.80
N LYS A 80 5.57 6.06 -11.45
CA LYS A 80 6.15 7.06 -12.35
C LYS A 80 7.61 7.23 -11.93
N ALA A 81 8.56 6.76 -12.75
CA ALA A 81 9.96 6.67 -12.38
C ALA A 81 10.61 8.05 -12.28
N THR A 82 10.73 8.57 -11.06
CA THR A 82 11.48 9.79 -10.73
C THR A 82 12.90 9.46 -10.28
N VAL A 83 13.09 8.34 -9.56
CA VAL A 83 14.36 7.88 -9.01
C VAL A 83 14.63 6.42 -9.42
N GLY A 84 15.88 6.15 -9.81
CA GLY A 84 16.36 4.86 -10.28
C GLY A 84 15.86 4.51 -11.70
N PRO A 85 16.57 3.61 -12.42
CA PRO A 85 16.12 3.18 -13.74
C PRO A 85 14.77 2.45 -13.66
N VAL A 86 14.03 2.44 -14.78
CA VAL A 86 12.88 1.55 -14.96
C VAL A 86 13.38 0.11 -14.93
N GLY A 87 12.64 -0.76 -14.25
CA GLY A 87 12.98 -2.17 -14.12
C GLY A 87 12.39 -2.79 -12.86
N LEU A 88 12.18 -4.10 -12.91
CA LEU A 88 11.45 -4.87 -11.89
C LEU A 88 11.98 -4.70 -10.46
N ALA A 89 13.31 -4.65 -10.28
CA ALA A 89 13.93 -4.47 -8.97
C ALA A 89 13.65 -3.11 -8.32
N ASN A 90 13.16 -2.13 -9.10
CA ASN A 90 12.80 -0.80 -8.65
C ASN A 90 11.27 -0.58 -8.65
N THR A 91 10.49 -1.64 -8.86
CA THR A 91 9.03 -1.59 -8.91
C THR A 91 8.42 -2.02 -7.58
N HIS A 92 7.61 -1.14 -6.97
CA HIS A 92 6.87 -1.44 -5.76
C HIS A 92 5.66 -2.36 -6.03
N PRO A 93 5.12 -3.06 -5.00
CA PRO A 93 5.62 -3.13 -3.63
C PRO A 93 6.90 -3.95 -3.46
N PHE A 94 7.71 -3.60 -2.47
CA PHE A 94 8.85 -4.42 -2.03
C PHE A 94 8.40 -5.43 -0.99
N LEU A 95 8.98 -6.63 -1.00
CA LEU A 95 8.68 -7.72 -0.06
C LEU A 95 9.95 -8.21 0.63
N ARG A 96 9.93 -8.36 1.95
CA ARG A 96 10.99 -8.99 2.76
C ARG A 96 10.39 -9.81 3.90
N GLU A 97 11.14 -10.78 4.40
CA GLU A 97 10.74 -11.56 5.59
C GLU A 97 11.35 -10.94 6.84
N MET A 98 10.56 -10.85 7.92
CA MET A 98 11.02 -10.57 9.27
C MET A 98 10.14 -11.28 10.29
N TRP A 99 10.78 -11.86 11.30
CA TRP A 99 10.12 -12.54 12.43
C TRP A 99 9.13 -13.65 12.01
N GLY A 100 9.39 -14.31 10.88
CA GLY A 100 8.51 -15.35 10.31
C GLY A 100 7.27 -14.79 9.60
N GLN A 101 7.25 -13.51 9.27
CA GLN A 101 6.16 -12.83 8.55
C GLN A 101 6.70 -12.16 7.28
N TYR A 102 5.90 -12.13 6.21
CA TYR A 102 6.19 -11.30 5.05
C TYR A 102 5.78 -9.86 5.33
N TRP A 103 6.67 -8.92 5.00
CA TRP A 103 6.45 -7.49 5.09
C TRP A 103 6.45 -6.92 3.69
N ILE A 104 5.42 -6.16 3.37
CA ILE A 104 5.26 -5.49 2.08
C ILE A 104 5.24 -3.97 2.26
N PHE A 105 5.90 -3.25 1.36
CA PHE A 105 6.06 -1.79 1.44
C PHE A 105 5.90 -1.12 0.08
N ALA A 106 5.14 -0.03 0.03
CA ALA A 106 5.05 0.84 -1.13
C ALA A 106 5.18 2.31 -0.73
N HIS A 107 5.90 3.10 -1.52
CA HIS A 107 6.20 4.51 -1.23
C HIS A 107 5.96 5.37 -2.47
N ASN A 108 5.26 6.48 -2.27
CA ASN A 108 5.02 7.52 -3.25
C ASN A 108 5.62 8.85 -2.75
N GLY A 109 6.75 9.20 -3.35
CA GLY A 109 7.54 10.34 -2.97
C GLY A 109 8.95 10.27 -3.52
N ASP A 110 9.82 11.10 -2.96
CA ASP A 110 11.20 11.28 -3.40
C ASP A 110 11.99 11.86 -2.21
N LEU A 111 12.98 11.10 -1.74
CA LEU A 111 13.79 11.41 -0.58
C LEU A 111 15.15 11.96 -1.02
N LYS A 112 15.42 13.21 -0.65
CA LYS A 112 16.65 13.94 -0.99
C LYS A 112 17.77 13.64 -0.01
N ASP A 113 18.95 13.39 -0.58
CA ASP A 113 20.18 13.09 0.16
C ASP A 113 19.99 12.00 1.23
N TYR A 114 19.09 11.05 0.95
CA TYR A 114 18.75 9.98 1.88
C TYR A 114 19.65 8.76 1.64
N HIS A 115 20.66 8.63 2.49
CA HIS A 115 21.67 7.57 2.43
C HIS A 115 21.76 6.86 3.78
N PRO A 116 20.79 6.00 4.11
CA PRO A 116 20.83 5.26 5.37
C PRO A 116 22.06 4.35 5.40
N ALA A 117 22.60 4.13 6.61
CA ALA A 117 23.72 3.21 6.79
C ALA A 117 23.32 1.79 6.32
N PRO A 118 24.23 1.03 5.69
CA PRO A 118 23.95 -0.34 5.28
C PRO A 118 23.51 -1.22 6.46
N GLY A 119 22.37 -1.89 6.31
CA GLY A 119 21.88 -2.84 7.31
C GLY A 119 22.72 -4.11 7.40
N ARG A 120 22.64 -4.77 8.57
CA ARG A 120 23.21 -6.11 8.79
C ARG A 120 22.35 -7.18 8.12
N TYR A 121 21.02 -7.03 8.18
CA TYR A 121 20.07 -8.04 7.72
C TYR A 121 19.39 -7.64 6.40
N TYR A 122 19.08 -6.36 6.23
CA TYR A 122 18.34 -5.89 5.05
C TYR A 122 19.18 -4.97 4.18
N ARG A 123 19.19 -5.25 2.89
CA ARG A 123 19.86 -4.45 1.87
C ARG A 123 18.94 -4.28 0.65
N PRO A 124 18.93 -3.09 0.03
CA PRO A 124 18.20 -2.89 -1.21
C PRO A 124 18.83 -3.76 -2.31
N VAL A 125 18.00 -4.26 -3.21
CA VAL A 125 18.41 -5.00 -4.41
C VAL A 125 18.49 -4.03 -5.60
N GLY A 126 17.49 -3.16 -5.72
CA GLY A 126 17.44 -2.06 -6.66
C GLY A 126 18.22 -0.83 -6.19
N GLY A 127 17.98 0.28 -6.87
CA GLY A 127 18.66 1.57 -6.66
C GLY A 127 17.74 2.70 -6.24
N THR A 128 16.52 2.39 -5.77
CA THR A 128 15.57 3.43 -5.31
C THR A 128 15.83 3.82 -3.87
N ASP A 129 15.61 5.11 -3.58
CA ASP A 129 15.49 5.66 -2.24
C ASP A 129 14.39 4.95 -1.40
N SER A 130 13.32 4.53 -2.09
CA SER A 130 12.18 3.85 -1.52
C SER A 130 12.55 2.48 -0.93
N GLU A 131 13.31 1.66 -1.67
CA GLU A 131 13.76 0.36 -1.15
C GLU A 131 14.81 0.54 -0.04
N ALA A 132 15.66 1.56 -0.16
CA ALA A 132 16.60 1.92 0.90
C ALA A 132 15.87 2.31 2.19
N ALA A 133 14.79 3.10 2.11
CA ALA A 133 13.94 3.45 3.25
C ALA A 133 13.26 2.22 3.86
N PHE A 134 12.72 1.33 3.03
CA PHE A 134 12.13 0.07 3.52
C PHE A 134 13.15 -0.78 4.27
N CYS A 135 14.35 -0.97 3.70
CA CYS A 135 15.42 -1.73 4.35
C CYS A 135 15.88 -1.08 5.66
N ALA A 136 15.98 0.25 5.70
CA ALA A 136 16.32 0.98 6.92
C ALA A 136 15.27 0.80 8.01
N ILE A 137 13.98 0.81 7.63
CA ILE A 137 12.88 0.59 8.58
C ILE A 137 12.97 -0.79 9.20
N MET A 138 13.06 -1.81 8.35
CA MET A 138 13.15 -3.21 8.74
C MET A 138 14.39 -3.48 9.60
N GLU A 139 15.53 -2.87 9.27
CA GLU A 139 16.77 -3.00 10.01
C GLU A 139 16.66 -2.40 11.42
N ASN A 140 16.09 -1.20 11.55
CA ASN A 140 15.91 -0.55 12.84
C ASN A 140 14.99 -1.37 13.76
N LEU A 141 13.87 -1.86 13.22
CA LEU A 141 12.95 -2.72 13.98
C LEU A 141 13.63 -4.00 14.45
N ARG A 142 14.36 -4.70 13.57
CA ARG A 142 15.05 -5.95 13.91
C ARG A 142 16.21 -5.77 14.88
N GLN A 143 16.87 -4.62 14.87
CA GLN A 143 17.91 -4.32 15.86
C GLN A 143 17.33 -4.01 17.24
N ARG A 144 16.10 -3.49 17.30
CA ARG A 144 15.42 -3.16 18.55
C ARG A 144 14.74 -4.37 19.19
N TRP A 145 14.25 -5.32 18.38
CA TRP A 145 13.61 -6.54 18.89
C TRP A 145 13.95 -7.80 18.06
N ASP A 146 14.27 -8.89 18.77
CA ASP A 146 14.53 -10.21 18.16
C ASP A 146 13.25 -10.92 17.68
N ALA A 147 12.08 -10.49 18.18
CA ALA A 147 10.75 -11.01 17.85
C ALA A 147 9.75 -9.83 17.80
N PRO A 148 8.52 -10.02 17.27
CA PRO A 148 7.55 -8.94 17.15
C PRO A 148 7.21 -8.35 18.53
N PRO A 149 7.35 -7.04 18.74
CA PRO A 149 6.94 -6.40 19.98
C PRO A 149 5.40 -6.24 20.04
N PRO A 150 4.83 -5.80 21.18
CA PRO A 150 3.46 -5.34 21.23
C PRO A 150 3.16 -4.29 20.16
N LEU A 151 1.94 -4.31 19.61
CA LEU A 151 1.57 -3.49 18.45
C LEU A 151 1.70 -1.98 18.72
N GLU A 152 1.42 -1.55 19.95
CA GLU A 152 1.58 -0.17 20.40
C GLU A 152 3.04 0.29 20.37
N GLU A 153 3.98 -0.58 20.77
CA GLU A 153 5.42 -0.26 20.71
C GLU A 153 5.91 -0.23 19.26
N LEU A 154 5.44 -1.15 18.42
CA LEU A 154 5.72 -1.17 16.99
C LEU A 154 5.22 0.12 16.32
N TRP A 155 3.99 0.52 16.63
CA TRP A 155 3.37 1.75 16.15
C TRP A 155 4.23 2.98 16.47
N GLN A 156 4.69 3.12 17.71
CA GLN A 156 5.54 4.25 18.12
C GLN A 156 6.89 4.25 17.38
N ALA A 157 7.51 3.08 17.21
CA ALA A 157 8.76 2.98 16.44
C ALA A 157 8.57 3.32 14.96
N LEU A 158 7.46 2.90 14.34
CA LEU A 158 7.14 3.27 12.97
C LEU A 158 6.90 4.77 12.81
N LEU A 159 6.21 5.41 13.76
CA LEU A 159 6.02 6.87 13.77
C LEU A 159 7.34 7.63 13.87
N GLU A 160 8.22 7.21 14.79
CA GLU A 160 9.55 7.81 14.97
C GLU A 160 10.35 7.75 13.66
N GLN A 161 10.40 6.57 13.04
CA GLN A 161 11.14 6.36 11.79
C GLN A 161 10.51 7.11 10.62
N ALA A 162 9.18 7.11 10.48
CA ALA A 162 8.48 7.89 9.47
C ALA A 162 8.78 9.38 9.60
N GLY A 163 8.83 9.90 10.84
CA GLY A 163 9.19 11.27 11.15
C GLY A 163 10.64 11.62 10.78
N ALA A 164 11.58 10.72 11.02
CA ALA A 164 12.98 10.91 10.63
C ALA A 164 13.14 10.88 9.11
N ILE A 165 12.52 9.92 8.43
CA ILE A 165 12.66 9.73 6.97
C ILE A 165 11.97 10.87 6.20
N ARG A 166 10.77 11.30 6.61
CA ARG A 166 10.07 12.40 5.93
C ARG A 166 10.82 13.74 5.99
N ALA A 167 11.78 13.90 6.91
CA ALA A 167 12.65 15.08 6.92
C ALA A 167 13.49 15.23 5.64
N HIS A 168 13.64 14.14 4.87
CA HIS A 168 14.34 14.11 3.60
C HIS A 168 13.44 14.37 2.38
N GLY A 169 12.11 14.40 2.52
CA GLY A 169 11.24 14.66 1.37
C GLY A 169 9.81 14.16 1.55
N VAL A 170 9.10 14.03 0.43
CA VAL A 170 7.75 13.46 0.42
C VAL A 170 7.85 11.97 0.74
N PHE A 171 7.14 11.51 1.77
CA PHE A 171 7.19 10.12 2.23
C PHE A 171 5.79 9.55 2.47
N ASN A 172 4.91 9.56 1.46
CA ASN A 172 3.64 8.83 1.56
C ASN A 172 3.95 7.35 1.41
N PHE A 173 3.67 6.52 2.41
CA PHE A 173 3.95 5.09 2.28
C PHE A 173 2.90 4.24 2.97
N MET A 174 2.84 2.99 2.52
CA MET A 174 2.09 1.92 3.14
C MET A 174 3.02 0.77 3.48
N LEU A 175 2.81 0.17 4.66
CA LEU A 175 3.56 -0.97 5.16
C LEU A 175 2.58 -1.98 5.77
N SER A 176 2.75 -3.26 5.50
CA SER A 176 1.93 -4.31 6.11
C SER A 176 2.74 -5.58 6.33
N ASN A 177 2.45 -6.29 7.41
CA ASN A 177 2.96 -7.64 7.67
C ASN A 177 1.89 -8.73 7.44
N GLY A 178 0.74 -8.36 6.87
CA GLY A 178 -0.41 -9.24 6.65
C GLY A 178 -1.45 -9.24 7.78
N GLU A 179 -1.17 -8.65 8.94
CA GLU A 179 -2.13 -8.52 10.04
C GLU A 179 -2.71 -7.11 10.17
N TRP A 180 -1.91 -6.09 9.84
CA TRP A 180 -2.28 -4.68 9.88
C TRP A 180 -1.72 -3.94 8.67
N LEU A 181 -2.26 -2.75 8.41
CA LEU A 181 -1.78 -1.86 7.35
C LEU A 181 -1.48 -0.48 7.95
N PHE A 182 -0.20 -0.11 7.95
CA PHE A 182 0.27 1.22 8.34
C PHE A 182 0.28 2.12 7.12
N ALA A 183 -0.23 3.34 7.25
CA ALA A 183 -0.24 4.36 6.21
C ALA A 183 0.25 5.68 6.78
N HIS A 184 1.27 6.29 6.17
CA HIS A 184 1.75 7.63 6.53
C HIS A 184 1.55 8.60 5.37
N CYS A 185 1.09 9.81 5.70
CA CYS A 185 0.82 10.87 4.74
C CYS A 185 1.85 11.99 4.87
N SER A 186 2.43 12.41 3.75
CA SER A 186 3.24 13.64 3.63
C SER A 186 2.60 14.67 2.72
N THR A 187 1.73 14.28 1.79
CA THR A 187 1.04 15.19 0.86
C THR A 187 -0.44 14.87 0.72
N HIS A 188 -0.76 13.81 -0.02
CA HIS A 188 -2.12 13.41 -0.35
C HIS A 188 -2.30 11.92 -0.11
N LEU A 189 -3.14 11.62 0.87
CA LEU A 189 -3.62 10.28 1.14
C LEU A 189 -5.02 10.40 1.73
N HIS A 190 -5.90 9.52 1.31
CA HIS A 190 -7.29 9.49 1.72
C HIS A 190 -7.65 8.06 2.11
N TYR A 191 -8.61 7.91 3.00
CA TYR A 191 -9.17 6.61 3.33
C TYR A 191 -10.68 6.66 3.45
N ILE A 192 -11.28 5.49 3.31
CA ILE A 192 -12.69 5.24 3.60
C ILE A 192 -12.79 3.92 4.34
N VAL A 193 -13.73 3.82 5.29
CA VAL A 193 -14.10 2.56 5.92
C VAL A 193 -15.52 2.22 5.49
N ARG A 194 -15.66 1.18 4.67
CA ARG A 194 -16.95 0.63 4.26
C ARG A 194 -17.39 -0.41 5.28
N GLN A 195 -18.58 -0.25 5.82
CA GLN A 195 -19.17 -1.16 6.80
C GLN A 195 -20.69 -1.06 6.74
N ALA A 196 -21.39 -2.04 7.33
CA ALA A 196 -22.85 -2.04 7.32
C ALA A 196 -23.46 -0.75 7.95
N PRO A 197 -24.56 -0.22 7.38
CA PRO A 197 -25.21 -0.66 6.15
C PRO A 197 -24.37 -0.29 4.90
N PHE A 198 -24.09 -1.27 4.05
CA PHE A 198 -23.32 -1.05 2.82
C PHE A 198 -24.15 -0.26 1.82
N ALA A 199 -23.46 0.66 1.15
CA ALA A 199 -24.01 1.43 0.05
C ALA A 199 -23.38 0.97 -1.25
N THR A 200 -24.08 1.27 -2.35
CA THR A 200 -23.55 1.13 -3.70
C THR A 200 -22.41 2.13 -3.90
N ALA A 201 -21.27 1.66 -4.42
CA ALA A 201 -20.13 2.52 -4.75
C ALA A 201 -19.95 2.64 -6.26
N HIS A 202 -19.66 3.86 -6.72
CA HIS A 202 -19.45 4.19 -8.12
C HIS A 202 -18.01 4.66 -8.34
N LEU A 203 -17.26 3.99 -9.22
CA LEU A 203 -15.88 4.36 -9.50
C LEU A 203 -15.80 5.70 -10.25
N LEU A 204 -14.80 6.51 -9.91
CA LEU A 204 -14.49 7.75 -10.61
C LEU A 204 -13.89 7.52 -11.99
N ASP A 205 -13.05 6.49 -12.11
CA ASP A 205 -12.24 6.21 -13.30
C ASP A 205 -12.94 5.29 -14.31
N GLU A 206 -14.16 4.82 -14.00
CA GLU A 206 -14.98 3.94 -14.83
C GLU A 206 -16.47 4.01 -14.45
N ASP A 207 -17.38 3.86 -15.40
CA ASP A 207 -18.82 3.68 -15.15
C ASP A 207 -19.14 2.27 -14.59
N ILE A 208 -18.34 1.80 -13.62
CA ILE A 208 -18.62 0.58 -12.87
C ILE A 208 -19.17 0.96 -11.50
N THR A 209 -20.35 0.40 -11.24
CA THR A 209 -21.03 0.47 -9.97
C THR A 209 -21.00 -0.91 -9.32
N VAL A 210 -20.56 -1.02 -8.07
CA VAL A 210 -20.67 -2.26 -7.28
C VAL A 210 -21.57 -2.04 -6.08
N ASP A 211 -22.55 -2.92 -5.92
CA ASP A 211 -23.32 -3.00 -4.70
C ASP A 211 -22.59 -3.89 -3.68
N PHE A 212 -21.91 -3.27 -2.73
CA PHE A 212 -21.21 -4.00 -1.68
C PHE A 212 -22.17 -4.81 -0.79
N ALA A 213 -23.45 -4.47 -0.71
CA ALA A 213 -24.41 -5.22 0.10
C ALA A 213 -24.65 -6.65 -0.42
N GLU A 214 -24.41 -6.91 -1.71
CA GLU A 214 -24.56 -8.24 -2.32
C GLU A 214 -23.35 -9.16 -2.03
N GLU A 215 -22.19 -8.57 -1.73
CA GLU A 215 -20.91 -9.27 -1.59
C GLU A 215 -20.37 -9.30 -0.16
N THR A 216 -21.12 -8.72 0.81
CA THR A 216 -20.69 -8.57 2.20
C THR A 216 -21.75 -9.03 3.21
N THR A 217 -21.31 -9.26 4.43
CA THR A 217 -22.13 -9.54 5.60
C THR A 217 -22.21 -8.31 6.51
N PRO A 218 -23.23 -8.20 7.38
CA PRO A 218 -23.35 -7.04 8.30
C PRO A 218 -22.14 -6.79 9.20
N ASP A 219 -21.28 -7.80 9.41
CA ASP A 219 -20.09 -7.70 10.26
C ASP A 219 -18.83 -7.27 9.48
N ASP A 220 -18.89 -7.27 8.15
CA ASP A 220 -17.75 -6.95 7.29
C ASP A 220 -17.37 -5.47 7.42
N ARG A 221 -16.06 -5.22 7.33
CA ARG A 221 -15.45 -3.91 7.33
C ARG A 221 -14.25 -3.90 6.42
N VAL A 222 -14.22 -2.90 5.54
CA VAL A 222 -13.16 -2.75 4.55
C VAL A 222 -12.64 -1.32 4.61
N ALA A 223 -11.42 -1.16 5.09
CA ALA A 223 -10.68 0.08 5.00
C ALA A 223 -9.94 0.11 3.66
N VAL A 224 -10.21 1.12 2.83
CA VAL A 224 -9.48 1.38 1.58
C VAL A 224 -8.73 2.69 1.75
N ILE A 225 -7.44 2.69 1.40
CA ILE A 225 -6.56 3.85 1.46
C ILE A 225 -6.04 4.11 0.06
N ALA A 226 -6.10 5.35 -0.42
CA ALA A 226 -5.63 5.70 -1.75
C ALA A 226 -5.02 7.10 -1.80
N THR A 227 -4.11 7.35 -2.75
CA THR A 227 -3.54 8.71 -2.95
C THR A 227 -4.63 9.74 -3.24
N GLN A 228 -5.62 9.37 -4.05
CA GLN A 228 -6.82 10.15 -4.34
C GLN A 228 -8.06 9.26 -4.22
N PRO A 229 -9.23 9.82 -3.85
CA PRO A 229 -10.50 9.09 -3.86
C PRO A 229 -10.71 8.28 -5.14
N LEU A 230 -11.29 7.09 -5.00
CA LEU A 230 -11.60 6.20 -6.13
C LEU A 230 -13.09 6.26 -6.53
N THR A 231 -13.93 6.88 -5.72
CA THR A 231 -15.39 6.94 -5.92
C THR A 231 -15.89 8.37 -5.70
N ASP A 232 -16.98 8.73 -6.37
CA ASP A 232 -17.57 10.09 -6.34
C ASP A 232 -18.84 10.18 -5.48
N ASN A 233 -19.42 9.03 -5.14
CA ASN A 233 -20.65 8.92 -4.37
C ASN A 233 -20.42 8.48 -2.91
N GLU A 234 -19.17 8.47 -2.44
CA GLU A 234 -18.79 8.12 -1.07
C GLU A 234 -17.98 9.23 -0.40
N HIS A 235 -18.00 9.26 0.94
CA HIS A 235 -17.21 10.21 1.72
C HIS A 235 -15.82 9.66 2.07
N TRP A 236 -14.80 10.18 1.38
CA TRP A 236 -13.39 9.88 1.68
C TRP A 236 -12.84 10.86 2.71
N THR A 237 -12.24 10.34 3.77
CA THR A 237 -11.52 11.15 4.76
C THR A 237 -10.09 11.38 4.31
N ARG A 238 -9.68 12.65 4.26
CA ARG A 238 -8.29 13.03 4.00
C ARG A 238 -7.43 12.76 5.24
N ILE A 239 -6.24 12.21 5.05
CA ILE A 239 -5.20 12.10 6.07
C ILE A 239 -4.33 13.35 5.98
N ASP A 240 -4.15 14.07 7.09
CA ASP A 240 -3.38 15.31 7.06
C ASP A 240 -1.88 15.03 6.88
N PRO A 241 -1.14 15.93 6.19
CA PRO A 241 0.31 15.81 6.08
C PRO A 241 1.00 15.70 7.45
N GLY A 242 1.88 14.72 7.57
CA GLY A 242 2.60 14.38 8.80
C GLY A 242 1.88 13.34 9.68
N GLN A 243 0.61 13.04 9.40
CA GLN A 243 -0.13 12.02 10.14
C GLN A 243 0.15 10.61 9.63
N ALA A 244 -0.06 9.65 10.52
CA ALA A 244 -0.14 8.24 10.16
C ALA A 244 -1.38 7.58 10.77
N LEU A 245 -1.80 6.49 10.15
CA LEU A 245 -2.84 5.59 10.64
C LEU A 245 -2.36 4.16 10.59
N LEU A 246 -2.79 3.35 11.56
CA LEU A 246 -2.66 1.90 11.51
C LEU A 246 -4.04 1.27 11.45
N PHE A 247 -4.30 0.52 10.38
CA PHE A 247 -5.54 -0.19 10.16
C PHE A 247 -5.41 -1.66 10.57
N LYS A 248 -6.43 -2.17 11.26
CA LYS A 248 -6.57 -3.59 11.60
C LYS A 248 -8.05 -3.96 11.58
N ASP A 249 -8.39 -5.11 10.99
CA ASP A 249 -9.76 -5.61 10.87
C ASP A 249 -10.74 -4.58 10.28
N GLY A 250 -10.27 -3.82 9.28
CA GLY A 250 -11.02 -2.76 8.61
C GLY A 250 -11.26 -1.50 9.44
N ARG A 251 -10.54 -1.30 10.54
CA ARG A 251 -10.67 -0.12 11.42
C ARG A 251 -9.35 0.64 11.52
N ALA A 252 -9.42 1.96 11.56
CA ALA A 252 -8.28 2.80 11.99
C ALA A 252 -8.09 2.63 13.51
N LEU A 253 -7.15 1.76 13.90
CA LEU A 253 -6.89 1.40 15.30
C LEU A 253 -6.05 2.48 16.00
N PHE A 254 -5.01 2.99 15.32
CA PHE A 254 -4.17 4.08 15.81
C PHE A 254 -4.14 5.22 14.81
N HIS A 255 -4.01 6.45 15.33
CA HIS A 255 -3.89 7.70 14.59
C HIS A 255 -2.97 8.65 15.37
N ALA A 256 -2.07 9.33 14.66
CA ALA A 256 -1.16 10.34 15.21
C ALA A 256 -0.84 11.38 14.14
#